data_AF-A0AAU4BDK6-F1
#
_entry.id   AF-A0AAU4BDK6-F1
#
_cell.length_a   1.000
_cell.length_b   1.000
_cell.length_c   1.000
_cell.angle_alpha   90.00
_cell.angle_beta   90.00
_cell.angle_gamma   90.00
#
_symmetry.space_group_name_H-M   'P 1'
#
loop_
_entity.id
_entity.type
_entity.pdbx_description
1 polymer ?
#
loop_
_entity_poly.entity_id
_entity_poly.type
_entity_poly.pdbx_seq_one_letter_code
_entity_poly.pdbx_strand_id
1 'polypeptide(L)'
;MIGPIFSGFIGAHQSNRPGGHPLNVLTRTCPREKLIATKRQPHRSPALTTRLAHPYGLVRLRTLLHRRAANPPQSSITPDEPREPLARVFGHAQGAGFIGPGADGLLRAILTEALTSKIGVSWIIATRHDLNALWANTLDGTLLTKYSARLHVTEALEDAIEHLEFEANAIAALSIDHRPLTNSSVLWLTSPGPDTDVVHQTLQHWPGNNLIALIAGAWPYGPTHLIDHDGPRALPRQPIKLLTAQQAASELRSSTALP
;
A
#
# COMPACT_ATOMS: atom_id res chain seq x y z
N MET A 1 -33.64 -44.68 30.66
CA MET A 1 -34.26 -44.58 31.99
C MET A 1 -33.44 -43.60 32.83
N ILE A 2 -34.11 -42.56 33.35
CA ILE A 2 -33.86 -41.83 34.62
C ILE A 2 -32.49 -41.14 34.83
N GLY A 3 -32.48 -39.80 34.61
CA GLY A 3 -31.91 -38.68 35.41
C GLY A 3 -30.45 -38.68 35.91
N PRO A 4 -29.94 -37.60 36.57
CA PRO A 4 -30.50 -36.27 36.90
C PRO A 4 -29.68 -35.09 36.27
N ILE A 5 -30.17 -33.86 36.05
CA ILE A 5 -30.58 -32.73 36.94
C ILE A 5 -29.48 -32.22 37.90
N PHE A 6 -28.89 -31.07 37.56
CA PHE A 6 -28.27 -30.05 38.43
C PHE A 6 -28.46 -28.70 37.70
N SER A 7 -29.37 -27.79 38.06
CA SER A 7 -29.50 -26.93 39.25
C SER A 7 -28.26 -26.09 39.59
N GLY A 8 -28.26 -24.86 39.07
CA GLY A 8 -28.09 -23.63 39.85
C GLY A 8 -26.67 -23.15 40.14
N PHE A 9 -26.37 -21.90 39.79
CA PHE A 9 -26.02 -20.89 40.80
C PHE A 9 -26.14 -19.48 40.21
N ILE A 10 -26.97 -18.67 40.86
CA ILE A 10 -27.13 -17.24 40.66
C ILE A 10 -26.02 -16.55 41.47
N GLY A 11 -25.24 -15.69 40.81
CA GLY A 11 -24.22 -14.87 41.45
C GLY A 11 -24.41 -13.40 41.08
N ALA A 12 -25.35 -12.74 41.76
CA ALA A 12 -25.44 -11.28 41.77
C ALA A 12 -24.39 -10.74 42.75
N HIS A 13 -23.48 -9.89 42.27
CA HIS A 13 -22.68 -9.04 43.14
C HIS A 13 -22.77 -7.59 42.64
N GLN A 14 -23.69 -6.85 43.25
CA GLN A 14 -23.60 -5.40 43.32
C GLN A 14 -22.42 -5.03 44.23
N SER A 15 -21.64 -4.04 43.84
CA SER A 15 -20.82 -3.27 44.78
C SER A 15 -20.70 -1.83 44.28
N ASN A 16 -21.59 -1.00 44.82
CA ASN A 16 -21.46 0.45 44.88
C ASN A 16 -20.09 0.87 45.42
N ARG A 17 -19.41 1.79 44.74
CA ARG A 17 -18.53 2.78 45.39
C ARG A 17 -18.62 4.13 44.67
N PRO A 18 -19.21 5.16 45.30
CA PRO A 18 -18.99 6.55 44.93
C PRO A 18 -17.78 7.05 45.73
N GLY A 19 -16.68 7.32 45.03
CA GLY A 19 -15.47 7.89 45.60
C GLY A 19 -15.10 9.15 44.84
N GLY A 20 -15.72 10.27 45.20
CA GLY A 20 -15.27 11.58 44.78
C GLY A 20 -13.93 11.91 45.43
N HIS A 21 -12.95 12.31 44.61
CA HIS A 21 -11.76 12.99 45.08
C HIS A 21 -11.59 14.32 44.34
N PRO A 22 -11.23 15.39 45.05
CA PRO A 22 -11.23 16.76 44.55
C PRO A 22 -10.03 17.10 43.66
N LEU A 23 -10.26 18.14 42.86
CA LEU A 23 -9.33 18.89 42.04
C LEU A 23 -8.00 19.20 42.76
N ASN A 24 -6.89 18.69 42.23
CA ASN A 24 -5.56 19.24 42.49
C ASN A 24 -5.16 20.14 41.32
N VAL A 25 -5.37 21.44 41.52
CA VAL A 25 -4.88 22.53 40.69
C VAL A 25 -3.38 22.65 40.95
N LEU A 26 -2.57 22.10 40.04
CA LEU A 26 -1.13 22.38 40.00
C LEU A 26 -0.91 23.68 39.22
N THR A 27 -0.80 24.78 39.96
CA THR A 27 -0.26 26.06 39.48
C THR A 27 1.19 25.86 39.03
N ARG A 28 1.42 25.80 37.71
CA ARG A 28 2.75 25.98 37.12
C ARG A 28 3.11 27.45 37.16
N THR A 29 3.97 27.82 38.10
CA THR A 29 4.68 29.11 38.10
C THR A 29 5.77 29.08 37.02
N CYS A 30 5.62 29.93 36.00
CA CYS A 30 6.65 30.18 35.00
C CYS A 30 7.76 31.08 35.58
N PRO A 31 9.04 30.66 35.59
CA PRO A 31 10.13 31.61 35.72
C PRO A 31 10.27 32.38 34.41
N ARG A 32 9.89 33.66 34.47
CA ARG A 32 10.08 34.69 33.45
C ARG A 32 11.56 35.07 33.43
N GLU A 33 12.35 34.41 32.58
CA GLU A 33 13.74 34.81 32.36
C GLU A 33 13.83 36.06 31.48
N LYS A 34 14.70 36.95 31.96
CA LYS A 34 14.90 38.33 31.53
C LYS A 34 15.55 38.39 30.16
N LEU A 35 14.96 39.19 29.27
CA LEU A 35 15.63 39.69 28.08
C LEU A 35 16.94 40.41 28.47
N ILE A 36 18.07 39.91 27.95
CA ILE A 36 19.27 40.72 27.74
C ILE A 36 19.32 41.03 26.24
N ALA A 37 19.11 42.31 25.93
CA ALA A 37 19.29 42.87 24.61
C ALA A 37 20.79 42.99 24.31
N THR A 38 21.28 42.20 23.35
CA THR A 38 22.61 42.44 22.76
C THR A 38 22.44 42.98 21.34
N LYS A 39 23.04 44.14 21.17
CA LYS A 39 22.97 45.07 20.05
C LYS A 39 23.82 44.54 18.89
N ARG A 40 23.20 44.47 17.71
CA ARG A 40 23.74 44.65 16.34
C ARG A 40 25.16 44.15 16.01
N GLN A 41 25.23 43.33 14.97
CA GLN A 41 26.15 43.61 13.86
C GLN A 41 25.53 43.17 12.50
N PRO A 42 25.53 44.03 11.48
CA PRO A 42 25.16 43.66 10.12
C PRO A 42 26.37 43.03 9.43
N HIS A 43 26.14 42.03 8.58
CA HIS A 43 26.74 41.88 7.24
C HIS A 43 26.69 40.42 6.76
N ARG A 44 26.48 40.33 5.45
CA ARG A 44 26.63 39.16 4.55
C ARG A 44 25.50 38.14 4.55
N SER A 45 24.55 38.43 3.68
CA SER A 45 23.79 37.44 2.92
C SER A 45 24.74 36.39 2.29
N PRO A 46 24.55 35.09 2.56
CA PRO A 46 24.98 34.04 1.68
C PRO A 46 23.85 33.73 0.69
N ALA A 47 24.26 33.57 -0.56
CA ALA A 47 23.43 33.34 -1.72
C ALA A 47 22.40 32.21 -1.54
N LEU A 48 21.22 32.44 -2.12
CA LEU A 48 20.34 31.42 -2.65
C LEU A 48 21.16 30.45 -3.50
N THR A 49 21.47 29.29 -2.94
CA THR A 49 21.89 28.13 -3.71
C THR A 49 20.64 27.34 -4.01
N THR A 50 20.06 27.65 -5.16
CA THR A 50 19.23 26.74 -5.93
C THR A 50 19.98 25.41 -6.06
N ARG A 51 19.57 24.42 -5.26
CA ARG A 51 19.95 23.01 -5.48
C ARG A 51 19.25 22.57 -6.75
N LEU A 52 19.92 22.82 -7.87
CA LEU A 52 19.66 22.18 -9.15
C LEU A 52 19.74 20.67 -8.94
N ALA A 53 18.59 20.00 -9.09
CA ALA A 53 18.51 18.56 -9.24
C ALA A 53 19.52 18.11 -10.31
N HIS A 54 20.40 17.19 -9.92
CA HIS A 54 21.48 16.67 -10.74
C HIS A 54 20.90 15.86 -11.92
N PRO A 55 21.16 16.23 -13.19
CA PRO A 55 20.60 15.54 -14.36
C PRO A 55 21.39 14.28 -14.79
N TYR A 56 22.27 13.73 -13.96
CA TYR A 56 23.23 12.68 -14.39
C TYR A 56 22.78 11.22 -14.18
N GLY A 57 21.52 10.97 -13.81
CA GLY A 57 21.00 9.60 -13.63
C GLY A 57 20.41 8.93 -14.88
N LEU A 58 20.06 9.69 -15.92
CA LEU A 58 19.18 9.22 -16.99
C LEU A 58 19.86 8.37 -18.09
N VAL A 59 21.19 8.29 -18.11
CA VAL A 59 21.91 7.58 -19.19
C VAL A 59 22.00 6.06 -18.93
N ARG A 60 21.82 5.60 -17.68
CA ARG A 60 22.01 4.18 -17.32
C ARG A 60 20.74 3.31 -17.35
N LEU A 61 19.55 3.91 -17.52
CA LEU A 61 18.27 3.19 -17.52
C LEU A 61 17.85 2.64 -18.89
N ARG A 62 18.38 3.21 -19.99
CA ARG A 62 18.08 2.73 -21.35
C ARG A 62 18.55 1.30 -21.61
N THR A 63 19.60 0.83 -20.93
CA THR A 63 20.13 -0.53 -21.12
C THR A 63 19.40 -1.61 -20.33
N LEU A 64 18.65 -1.27 -19.27
CA LEU A 64 17.87 -2.24 -18.49
C LEU A 64 16.47 -2.47 -19.09
N LEU A 65 15.84 -1.45 -19.65
CA LEU A 65 14.52 -1.57 -20.26
C LEU A 65 14.53 -2.27 -21.63
N HIS A 66 15.65 -2.24 -22.38
CA HIS A 66 15.75 -2.92 -23.68
C HIS A 66 16.01 -4.43 -23.58
N ARG A 67 16.43 -4.97 -22.43
CA ARG A 67 16.72 -6.42 -22.30
C ARG A 67 15.48 -7.29 -22.07
N ARG A 68 14.31 -6.69 -21.84
CA ARG A 68 13.05 -7.40 -21.54
C ARG A 68 12.11 -7.60 -22.74
N ALA A 69 12.51 -7.18 -23.94
CA ALA A 69 11.69 -7.21 -25.15
C ALA A 69 12.06 -8.32 -26.16
N ALA A 70 12.58 -9.46 -25.71
CA ALA A 70 12.88 -10.59 -26.59
C ALA A 70 11.98 -11.80 -26.28
N ASN A 71 10.91 -11.91 -27.07
CA ASN A 71 10.11 -13.08 -27.46
C ASN A 71 9.65 -14.08 -26.38
N PRO A 72 8.34 -14.13 -26.05
CA PRO A 72 7.73 -15.35 -25.57
C PRO A 72 7.36 -16.27 -26.77
N PRO A 73 7.63 -17.58 -26.68
CA PRO A 73 7.19 -18.56 -27.67
C PRO A 73 5.65 -18.63 -27.67
N GLN A 74 5.05 -18.53 -28.85
CA GLN A 74 3.63 -18.76 -29.07
C GLN A 74 3.33 -20.26 -28.89
N SER A 75 2.98 -20.66 -27.68
CA SER A 75 2.24 -21.90 -27.43
C SER A 75 0.76 -21.63 -27.63
N SER A 76 0.20 -22.21 -28.69
CA SER A 76 -1.23 -22.24 -28.99
C SER A 76 -1.99 -22.99 -27.90
N ILE A 77 -2.51 -22.26 -26.92
CA ILE A 77 -3.52 -22.72 -25.97
C ILE A 77 -4.79 -21.94 -26.34
N THR A 78 -5.90 -22.65 -26.50
CA THR A 78 -7.25 -22.09 -26.71
C THR A 78 -7.50 -20.89 -25.79
N PRO A 79 -8.11 -19.79 -26.27
CA PRO A 79 -8.23 -18.57 -25.51
C PRO A 79 -9.24 -18.77 -24.38
N ASP A 80 -8.73 -19.17 -23.23
CA ASP A 80 -9.34 -18.90 -21.93
C ASP A 80 -9.70 -17.40 -21.94
N GLU A 81 -10.94 -17.05 -21.64
CA GLU A 81 -11.35 -15.64 -21.66
C GLU A 81 -10.34 -14.83 -20.83
N PRO A 82 -9.89 -13.67 -21.32
CA PRO A 82 -8.84 -12.90 -20.66
C PRO A 82 -9.30 -12.53 -19.25
N ARG A 83 -8.84 -13.30 -18.26
CA ARG A 83 -9.17 -13.14 -16.86
C ARG A 83 -8.63 -11.79 -16.41
N GLU A 84 -9.53 -10.88 -16.06
CA GLU A 84 -9.16 -9.56 -15.59
C GLU A 84 -8.46 -9.69 -14.22
N PRO A 85 -7.26 -9.10 -14.06
CA PRO A 85 -6.54 -9.16 -12.78
C PRO A 85 -7.39 -8.58 -11.66
N LEU A 86 -7.37 -9.20 -10.47
CA LEU A 86 -8.18 -8.71 -9.33
C LEU A 86 -7.89 -7.25 -8.98
N ALA A 87 -6.63 -6.82 -9.12
CA ALA A 87 -6.24 -5.44 -8.92
C ALA A 87 -7.01 -4.45 -9.81
N ARG A 88 -7.35 -4.85 -11.04
CA ARG A 88 -8.14 -4.01 -11.96
C ARG A 88 -9.62 -4.05 -11.63
N VAL A 89 -10.14 -5.22 -11.25
CA VAL A 89 -11.54 -5.40 -10.87
C VAL A 89 -11.94 -4.50 -9.69
N PHE A 90 -11.06 -4.34 -8.71
CA PHE A 90 -11.30 -3.47 -7.53
C PHE A 90 -10.54 -2.15 -7.59
N GLY A 91 -9.81 -1.89 -8.67
CA GLY A 91 -9.02 -0.68 -8.82
C GLY A 91 -9.87 0.52 -9.24
N HIS A 92 -9.39 1.71 -8.93
CA HIS A 92 -9.96 2.95 -9.43
C HIS A 92 -8.85 3.97 -9.70
N ALA A 93 -9.06 4.87 -10.68
CA ALA A 93 -8.07 5.88 -11.07
C ALA A 93 -7.68 6.82 -9.92
N GLN A 94 -8.62 7.09 -9.01
CA GLN A 94 -8.39 7.89 -7.79
C GLN A 94 -7.98 7.04 -6.59
N GLY A 95 -7.67 5.76 -6.78
CA GLY A 95 -7.46 4.78 -5.70
C GLY A 95 -8.77 4.21 -5.15
N ALA A 96 -8.67 3.03 -4.55
CA ALA A 96 -9.81 2.30 -3.98
C ALA A 96 -9.51 1.86 -2.55
N GLY A 97 -10.42 2.19 -1.64
CA GLY A 97 -10.40 1.77 -0.23
C GLY A 97 -10.99 0.39 -0.02
N PHE A 98 -10.53 -0.29 1.03
CA PHE A 98 -11.00 -1.61 1.44
C PHE A 98 -11.28 -1.63 2.94
N ILE A 99 -12.52 -1.96 3.32
CA ILE A 99 -12.96 -2.03 4.73
C ILE A 99 -13.76 -3.30 4.99
N GLY A 100 -13.87 -3.67 6.27
CA GLY A 100 -14.64 -4.84 6.71
C GLY A 100 -13.78 -6.06 7.02
N PRO A 101 -14.37 -7.11 7.60
CA PRO A 101 -13.63 -8.25 8.14
C PRO A 101 -12.88 -9.08 7.08
N GLY A 102 -13.31 -9.05 5.82
CA GLY A 102 -12.63 -9.75 4.72
C GLY A 102 -11.61 -8.90 3.96
N ALA A 103 -11.46 -7.61 4.28
CA ALA A 103 -10.68 -6.66 3.50
C ALA A 103 -9.22 -7.09 3.35
N ASP A 104 -8.55 -7.39 4.45
CA ASP A 104 -7.16 -7.87 4.42
C ASP A 104 -7.03 -9.18 3.64
N GLY A 105 -8.05 -10.05 3.73
CA GLY A 105 -8.06 -11.30 2.99
C GLY A 105 -8.12 -11.12 1.48
N LEU A 106 -8.87 -10.11 1.02
CA LEU A 106 -8.93 -9.72 -0.37
C LEU A 106 -7.65 -9.04 -0.82
N LEU A 107 -7.10 -8.10 -0.03
CA LEU A 107 -5.84 -7.43 -0.35
C LEU A 107 -4.69 -8.42 -0.48
N ARG A 108 -4.60 -9.39 0.43
CA ARG A 108 -3.64 -10.50 0.33
C ARG A 108 -3.84 -11.33 -0.94
N ALA A 109 -5.08 -11.61 -1.32
CA ALA A 109 -5.39 -12.32 -2.56
C ALA A 109 -4.94 -11.54 -3.81
N ILE A 110 -5.25 -10.24 -3.87
CA ILE A 110 -4.86 -9.36 -4.97
C ILE A 110 -3.33 -9.29 -5.11
N LEU A 111 -2.63 -9.08 -4.00
CA LEU A 111 -1.17 -8.98 -3.99
C LEU A 111 -0.49 -10.31 -4.30
N THR A 112 -1.03 -11.43 -3.81
CA THR A 112 -0.54 -12.77 -4.15
C THR A 112 -0.71 -13.05 -5.64
N GLU A 113 -1.87 -12.71 -6.22
CA GLU A 113 -2.09 -12.81 -7.67
C GLU A 113 -1.10 -11.92 -8.43
N ALA A 114 -0.95 -10.65 -8.04
CA ALA A 114 -0.06 -9.72 -8.69
C ALA A 114 1.41 -10.18 -8.66
N LEU A 115 1.87 -10.78 -7.56
CA LEU A 115 3.24 -11.29 -7.41
C LEU A 115 3.50 -12.57 -8.22
N THR A 116 2.48 -13.42 -8.39
CA THR A 116 2.62 -14.76 -8.98
C THR A 116 2.15 -14.85 -10.43
N SER A 117 1.26 -13.96 -10.87
CA SER A 117 0.73 -13.91 -12.23
C SER A 117 1.64 -13.12 -13.16
N LYS A 118 1.73 -13.56 -14.42
CA LYS A 118 2.41 -12.82 -15.50
C LYS A 118 1.56 -11.69 -16.09
N ILE A 119 0.31 -11.56 -15.67
CA ILE A 119 -0.69 -10.74 -16.37
C ILE A 119 -0.97 -9.45 -15.57
N GLY A 120 -0.91 -8.31 -16.27
CA GLY A 120 -1.57 -7.06 -15.87
C GLY A 120 -0.81 -6.14 -14.92
N VAL A 121 0.03 -6.67 -14.02
CA VAL A 121 0.82 -5.86 -13.06
C VAL A 121 2.31 -6.10 -13.28
N SER A 122 3.08 -5.04 -13.53
CA SER A 122 4.52 -5.17 -13.81
C SER A 122 5.38 -5.06 -12.57
N TRP A 123 5.02 -4.15 -11.66
CA TRP A 123 5.62 -4.08 -10.34
C TRP A 123 4.65 -3.53 -9.31
N ILE A 124 4.99 -3.76 -8.04
CA ILE A 124 4.22 -3.50 -6.86
C ILE A 124 5.08 -2.66 -5.93
N ILE A 125 4.52 -1.58 -5.41
CA ILE A 125 5.17 -0.70 -4.44
C ILE A 125 4.35 -0.77 -3.14
N ALA A 126 5.02 -0.93 -2.02
CA ALA A 126 4.39 -0.92 -0.70
C ALA A 126 5.42 -0.53 0.37
N THR A 127 4.97 0.05 1.47
CA THR A 127 5.85 0.23 2.63
C THR A 127 6.00 -1.09 3.39
N ARG A 128 7.11 -1.26 4.11
CA ARG A 128 7.30 -2.38 5.04
C ARG A 128 6.21 -2.42 6.10
N HIS A 129 5.76 -1.25 6.55
CA HIS A 129 4.68 -1.11 7.52
C HIS A 129 3.37 -1.73 7.00
N ASP A 130 2.95 -1.36 5.79
CA ASP A 130 1.71 -1.86 5.18
C ASP A 130 1.75 -3.37 4.92
N LEU A 131 2.89 -3.88 4.44
CA LEU A 131 3.07 -5.32 4.24
C LEU A 131 3.04 -6.07 5.57
N ASN A 132 3.67 -5.55 6.63
CA ASN A 132 3.63 -6.19 7.94
C ASN A 132 2.23 -6.17 8.55
N ALA A 133 1.47 -5.09 8.36
CA ALA A 133 0.08 -5.01 8.80
C ALA A 133 -0.78 -6.10 8.13
N LEU A 134 -0.61 -6.32 6.82
CA LEU A 134 -1.37 -7.34 6.09
C LEU A 134 -0.92 -8.78 6.36
N TRP A 135 0.37 -9.04 6.56
CA TRP A 135 0.89 -10.41 6.72
C TRP A 135 1.27 -10.79 8.16
N ALA A 136 1.17 -9.89 9.14
CA ALA A 136 1.51 -10.16 10.54
C ALA A 136 2.86 -10.88 10.72
N ASN A 137 3.89 -10.41 10.01
CA ASN A 137 5.26 -10.99 9.98
C ASN A 137 5.39 -12.38 9.34
N THR A 138 4.35 -12.95 8.73
CA THR A 138 4.46 -14.22 7.98
C THR A 138 5.24 -14.09 6.67
N LEU A 139 5.42 -12.86 6.20
CA LEU A 139 6.24 -12.47 5.06
C LEU A 139 7.68 -12.23 5.53
N ASP A 140 8.53 -13.25 5.37
CA ASP A 140 9.93 -13.18 5.78
C ASP A 140 10.81 -12.47 4.73
N GLY A 141 12.04 -12.13 5.14
CA GLY A 141 13.01 -11.48 4.25
C GLY A 141 13.35 -12.31 3.01
N THR A 142 13.33 -13.64 3.11
CA THR A 142 13.61 -14.53 1.98
C THR A 142 12.52 -14.43 0.91
N LEU A 143 11.25 -14.38 1.30
CA LEU A 143 10.13 -14.13 0.40
C LEU A 143 10.23 -12.75 -0.25
N LEU A 144 10.57 -11.71 0.51
CA LEU A 144 10.76 -10.37 -0.04
C LEU A 144 11.87 -10.34 -1.09
N THR A 145 13.02 -10.97 -0.81
CA THR A 145 14.12 -11.08 -1.78
C THR A 145 13.72 -11.88 -3.01
N LYS A 146 12.94 -12.96 -2.85
CA LYS A 146 12.45 -13.78 -3.97
C LYS A 146 11.64 -12.96 -4.98
N TYR A 147 10.90 -11.95 -4.52
CA TYR A 147 10.07 -11.10 -5.37
C TYR A 147 10.66 -9.72 -5.65
N SER A 148 11.92 -9.43 -5.31
CA SER A 148 12.49 -8.08 -5.41
C SER A 148 12.51 -7.48 -6.83
N ALA A 149 12.40 -8.32 -7.87
CA ALA A 149 12.28 -7.86 -9.26
C ALA A 149 10.91 -7.26 -9.59
N ARG A 150 9.90 -7.53 -8.76
CA ARG A 150 8.50 -7.08 -8.94
C ARG A 150 7.95 -6.35 -7.73
N LEU A 151 8.48 -6.57 -6.54
CA LEU A 151 8.06 -5.93 -5.30
C LEU A 151 9.14 -4.96 -4.84
N HIS A 152 8.81 -3.67 -4.89
CA HIS A 152 9.60 -2.61 -4.31
C HIS A 152 9.07 -2.31 -2.91
N VAL A 153 9.86 -2.61 -1.89
CA VAL A 153 9.52 -2.33 -0.49
C VAL A 153 10.30 -1.12 -0.03
N THR A 154 9.58 -0.10 0.42
CA THR A 154 10.18 1.09 1.04
C THR A 154 10.01 1.07 2.55
N GLU A 155 10.81 1.83 3.28
CA GLU A 155 10.66 1.93 4.74
C GLU A 155 9.62 3.01 5.11
N ALA A 156 9.52 4.08 4.32
CA ALA A 156 8.59 5.18 4.53
C ALA A 156 7.64 5.42 3.34
N LEU A 157 6.57 6.18 3.58
CA LEU A 157 5.60 6.58 2.55
C LEU A 157 6.23 7.55 1.55
N GLU A 158 7.05 8.47 2.04
CA GLU A 158 7.77 9.48 1.26
C GLU A 158 8.68 8.82 0.22
N ASP A 159 9.41 7.77 0.60
CA ASP A 159 10.25 6.99 -0.32
C ASP A 159 9.41 6.31 -1.42
N ALA A 160 8.21 5.82 -1.08
CA ALA A 160 7.31 5.20 -2.05
C ALA A 160 6.78 6.25 -3.05
N ILE A 161 6.44 7.44 -2.55
CA ILE A 161 5.98 8.57 -3.39
C ILE A 161 7.12 9.06 -4.30
N GLU A 162 8.32 9.26 -3.77
CA GLU A 162 9.49 9.67 -4.57
C GLU A 162 9.75 8.66 -5.70
N HIS A 163 9.67 7.36 -5.38
CA HIS A 163 9.82 6.31 -6.38
C HIS A 163 8.71 6.36 -7.45
N LEU A 164 7.44 6.56 -7.05
CA LEU A 164 6.32 6.72 -7.98
C LEU A 164 6.51 7.96 -8.87
N GLU A 165 6.90 9.09 -8.32
CA GLU A 165 7.16 10.32 -9.08
C GLU A 165 8.30 10.13 -10.09
N PHE A 166 9.36 9.43 -9.68
CA PHE A 166 10.45 9.06 -10.59
C PHE A 166 9.95 8.22 -11.77
N GLU A 167 9.16 7.17 -11.50
CA GLU A 167 8.59 6.31 -12.55
C GLU A 167 7.59 7.05 -13.43
N ALA A 168 6.75 7.92 -12.85
CA ALA A 168 5.83 8.79 -13.59
C ALA A 168 6.59 9.68 -14.59
N ASN A 169 7.69 10.30 -14.15
CA ASN A 169 8.54 11.11 -15.02
C ASN A 169 9.18 10.28 -16.15
N ALA A 170 9.64 9.05 -15.84
CA ALA A 170 10.18 8.14 -16.85
C ALA A 170 9.13 7.73 -17.89
N ILE A 171 7.91 7.39 -17.45
CA ILE A 171 6.77 7.06 -18.32
C ILE A 171 6.41 8.24 -19.21
N ALA A 172 6.33 9.45 -18.64
CA ALA A 172 6.02 10.67 -19.39
C ALA A 172 7.07 10.94 -20.48
N ALA A 173 8.36 10.79 -20.15
CA ALA A 173 9.45 10.98 -21.11
C ALA A 173 9.43 9.96 -22.26
N LEU A 174 9.06 8.70 -21.99
CA LEU A 174 8.99 7.65 -23.02
C LEU A 174 7.73 7.77 -23.91
N SER A 175 6.67 8.42 -23.41
CA SER A 175 5.42 8.59 -24.15
C SER A 175 5.51 9.64 -25.28
N ILE A 176 6.57 10.46 -25.29
CA ILE A 176 6.84 11.48 -26.32
C ILE A 176 7.05 10.84 -27.71
N ASP A 177 7.49 9.59 -27.78
CA ASP A 177 7.77 8.88 -29.04
C ASP A 177 6.54 8.17 -29.65
N HIS A 178 5.31 8.47 -29.19
CA HIS A 178 4.03 7.91 -29.66
C HIS A 178 3.90 6.38 -29.66
N ARG A 179 4.85 5.66 -29.06
CA ARG A 179 4.74 4.22 -28.89
C ARG A 179 3.92 3.94 -27.63
N PRO A 180 2.79 3.22 -27.71
CA PRO A 180 2.04 2.86 -26.51
C PRO A 180 2.97 2.08 -25.58
N LEU A 181 3.23 2.64 -24.39
CA LEU A 181 3.87 1.89 -23.33
C LEU A 181 3.00 0.65 -23.11
N THR A 182 3.61 -0.52 -23.28
CA THR A 182 2.99 -1.83 -23.02
C THR A 182 2.13 -1.78 -21.77
N ASN A 183 0.95 -2.42 -21.79
CA ASN A 183 -0.16 -2.48 -20.80
C ASN A 183 0.18 -2.86 -19.34
N SER A 184 1.36 -2.51 -18.89
CA SER A 184 1.96 -2.75 -17.59
C SER A 184 1.38 -1.78 -16.58
N SER A 185 0.57 -2.29 -15.67
CA SER A 185 0.11 -1.49 -14.53
C SER A 185 1.12 -1.51 -13.39
N VAL A 186 1.24 -0.38 -12.71
CA VAL A 186 1.91 -0.26 -11.42
C VAL A 186 0.86 -0.48 -10.34
N LEU A 187 1.12 -1.38 -9.41
CA LEU A 187 0.26 -1.57 -8.24
C LEU A 187 0.89 -0.87 -7.04
N TRP A 188 0.14 -0.04 -6.35
CA TRP A 188 0.58 0.60 -5.12
C TRP A 188 -0.36 0.19 -3.98
N LEU A 189 0.20 -0.42 -2.94
CA LEU A 189 -0.49 -0.65 -1.67
C LEU A 189 -0.05 0.41 -0.68
N THR A 190 -1.02 1.04 -0.01
CA THR A 190 -0.79 1.93 1.14
C THR A 190 -1.98 1.87 2.10
N SER A 191 -1.84 2.47 3.28
CA SER A 191 -2.91 2.64 4.27
C SER A 191 -3.21 4.13 4.47
N PRO A 192 -4.46 4.53 4.78
CA PRO A 192 -4.76 5.93 5.11
C PRO A 192 -3.98 6.37 6.35
N GLY A 193 -3.49 7.60 6.32
CA GLY A 193 -2.72 8.21 7.41
C GLY A 193 -2.89 9.73 7.45
N PRO A 194 -2.09 10.44 8.26
CA PRO A 194 -2.08 11.90 8.30
C PRO A 194 -1.87 12.53 6.91
N ASP A 195 -1.10 11.87 6.05
CA ASP A 195 -0.70 12.36 4.72
C ASP A 195 -1.55 11.78 3.57
N THR A 196 -2.82 11.49 3.85
CA THR A 196 -3.78 10.94 2.86
C THR A 196 -3.98 11.90 1.68
N ASP A 197 -3.89 13.21 1.91
CA ASP A 197 -3.94 14.23 0.87
C ASP A 197 -2.74 14.15 -0.08
N VAL A 198 -1.54 13.89 0.44
CA VAL A 198 -0.34 13.68 -0.37
C VAL A 198 -0.49 12.44 -1.25
N VAL A 199 -1.00 11.33 -0.70
CA VAL A 199 -1.30 10.12 -1.49
C VAL A 199 -2.24 10.45 -2.65
N HIS A 200 -3.34 11.15 -2.39
CA HIS A 200 -4.27 11.55 -3.43
C HIS A 200 -3.63 12.47 -4.46
N GLN A 201 -2.81 13.43 -4.04
CA GLN A 201 -2.06 14.29 -4.93
C GLN A 201 -1.14 13.47 -5.84
N THR A 202 -0.41 12.49 -5.32
CA THR A 202 0.44 11.58 -6.12
C THR A 202 -0.37 10.84 -7.18
N LEU A 203 -1.58 10.35 -6.83
CA LEU A 203 -2.48 9.69 -7.79
C LEU A 203 -2.95 10.64 -8.90
N GLN A 204 -3.28 11.89 -8.57
CA GLN A 204 -3.72 12.89 -9.55
C GLN A 204 -2.63 13.29 -10.55
N HIS A 205 -1.37 13.27 -10.12
CA HIS A 205 -0.22 13.63 -10.98
C HIS A 205 0.30 12.45 -11.80
N TRP A 206 -0.19 11.23 -11.57
CA TRP A 206 0.26 10.06 -12.31
C TRP A 206 -0.15 10.14 -13.80
N PRO A 207 0.77 9.90 -14.75
CA PRO A 207 0.44 9.95 -16.17
C PRO A 207 -0.36 8.72 -16.60
N GLY A 208 -1.58 8.95 -17.11
CA GLY A 208 -2.44 7.91 -17.67
C GLY A 208 -3.13 7.05 -16.61
N ASN A 209 -3.65 5.89 -17.04
CA ASN A 209 -4.56 5.05 -16.22
C ASN A 209 -3.93 3.71 -15.81
N ASN A 210 -2.59 3.67 -15.68
CA ASN A 210 -1.87 2.44 -15.38
C ASN A 210 -1.40 2.31 -13.92
N LEU A 211 -1.58 3.33 -13.08
CA LEU A 211 -1.44 3.18 -11.63
C LEU A 211 -2.74 2.66 -11.01
N ILE A 212 -2.62 1.56 -10.26
CA ILE A 212 -3.70 0.97 -9.49
C ILE A 212 -3.31 1.14 -8.01
N ALA A 213 -4.02 2.01 -7.29
CA ALA A 213 -3.78 2.22 -5.87
C ALA A 213 -4.83 1.50 -5.02
N LEU A 214 -4.37 0.62 -4.14
CA LEU A 214 -5.17 -0.13 -3.19
C LEU A 214 -4.90 0.41 -1.79
N ILE A 215 -5.96 0.87 -1.11
CA ILE A 215 -5.88 1.55 0.16
C ILE A 215 -6.45 0.65 1.27
N ALA A 216 -5.60 0.19 2.18
CA ALA A 216 -6.01 -0.65 3.32
C ALA A 216 -6.74 0.18 4.39
N GLY A 217 -8.01 0.47 4.12
CA GLY A 217 -8.87 1.28 4.96
C GLY A 217 -9.88 2.09 4.15
N ALA A 218 -10.60 2.98 4.83
CA ALA A 218 -11.53 3.91 4.18
C ALA A 218 -10.76 4.93 3.34
N TRP A 219 -11.24 5.19 2.12
CA TRP A 219 -10.61 6.13 1.20
C TRP A 219 -11.57 7.28 0.86
N PRO A 220 -11.27 8.53 1.24
CA PRO A 220 -12.20 9.65 1.07
C PRO A 220 -12.24 10.21 -0.35
N TYR A 221 -11.25 9.89 -1.20
CA TYR A 221 -11.11 10.46 -2.54
C TYR A 221 -11.53 9.52 -3.68
N GLY A 222 -12.09 8.36 -3.36
CA GLY A 222 -12.48 7.34 -4.34
C GLY A 222 -13.45 6.32 -3.76
N PRO A 223 -13.77 5.25 -4.50
CA PRO A 223 -14.63 4.20 -3.98
C PRO A 223 -13.99 3.51 -2.77
N THR A 224 -14.83 3.11 -1.82
CA THR A 224 -14.44 2.24 -0.70
C THR A 224 -15.28 0.97 -0.75
N HIS A 225 -14.63 -0.18 -0.93
CA HIS A 225 -15.27 -1.48 -1.01
C HIS A 225 -15.43 -2.09 0.39
N LEU A 226 -16.66 -2.48 0.72
CA LEU A 226 -16.97 -3.25 1.92
C LEU A 226 -16.85 -4.75 1.62
N ILE A 227 -15.93 -5.41 2.32
CA ILE A 227 -15.63 -6.84 2.17
C ILE A 227 -16.03 -7.56 3.45
N ASP A 228 -17.02 -8.43 3.34
CA ASP A 228 -17.50 -9.26 4.45
C ASP A 228 -16.63 -10.52 4.59
N HIS A 229 -16.93 -11.36 5.58
CA HIS A 229 -16.23 -12.63 5.81
C HIS A 229 -16.22 -13.56 4.59
N ASP A 230 -17.30 -13.52 3.80
CA ASP A 230 -17.47 -14.37 2.61
C ASP A 230 -17.03 -13.69 1.31
N GLY A 231 -16.56 -12.44 1.38
CA GLY A 231 -16.07 -11.69 0.22
C GLY A 231 -16.77 -10.34 -0.02
N PRO A 232 -16.52 -9.72 -1.18
CA PRO A 232 -17.14 -8.44 -1.56
C PRO A 232 -18.66 -8.59 -1.72
N ARG A 233 -19.44 -7.61 -1.24
CA ARG A 233 -20.90 -7.61 -1.41
C ARG A 233 -21.33 -7.58 -2.88
N ALA A 234 -20.63 -6.79 -3.69
CA ALA A 234 -20.77 -6.85 -5.14
C ALA A 234 -19.84 -7.96 -5.65
N LEU A 235 -20.41 -9.12 -5.97
CA LEU A 235 -19.66 -10.26 -6.44
C LEU A 235 -19.08 -9.96 -7.84
N PRO A 236 -17.76 -10.07 -8.02
CA PRO A 236 -17.19 -10.00 -9.35
C PRO A 236 -17.56 -11.24 -10.15
N ARG A 237 -17.36 -11.16 -11.47
CA ARG A 237 -17.67 -12.28 -12.39
C ARG A 237 -16.87 -13.55 -12.08
N GLN A 238 -15.74 -13.41 -11.41
CA GLN A 238 -14.85 -14.50 -11.03
C GLN A 238 -14.93 -14.81 -9.54
N PRO A 239 -14.91 -16.10 -9.13
CA PRO A 239 -14.85 -16.46 -7.73
C PRO A 239 -13.53 -15.98 -7.12
N ILE A 240 -13.62 -15.42 -5.91
CA ILE A 240 -12.47 -14.92 -5.16
C ILE A 240 -12.30 -15.77 -3.91
N LYS A 241 -11.09 -16.31 -3.75
CA LYS A 241 -10.67 -16.95 -2.50
C LYS A 241 -10.00 -15.89 -1.63
N LEU A 242 -10.64 -15.50 -0.54
CA LEU A 242 -10.00 -14.67 0.48
C LEU A 242 -8.87 -15.47 1.14
N LEU A 243 -7.70 -14.86 1.28
CA LEU A 243 -6.53 -15.53 1.84
C LEU A 243 -6.25 -15.08 3.28
N THR A 244 -6.02 -16.03 4.17
CA THR A 244 -5.31 -15.75 5.43
C THR A 244 -3.85 -15.39 5.15
N ALA A 245 -3.17 -14.77 6.11
CA ALA A 245 -1.75 -14.45 6.00
C ALA A 245 -0.90 -15.70 5.69
N GLN A 246 -1.18 -16.81 6.39
CA GLN A 246 -0.47 -18.08 6.19
C GLN A 246 -0.72 -18.68 4.81
N GLN A 247 -1.96 -18.65 4.32
CA GLN A 247 -2.29 -19.15 2.99
C GLN A 247 -1.61 -18.33 1.90
N ALA A 248 -1.67 -16.99 1.98
CA ALA A 248 -0.98 -16.11 1.04
C ALA A 248 0.53 -16.35 1.04
N ALA A 249 1.15 -16.43 2.23
CA ALA A 249 2.58 -16.72 2.34
C ALA A 249 2.94 -18.13 1.80
N SER A 250 2.09 -19.13 2.03
CA SER A 250 2.27 -20.48 1.48
C SER A 250 2.19 -20.50 -0.05
N GLU A 251 1.20 -19.80 -0.62
CA GLU A 251 1.05 -19.67 -2.08
C GLU A 251 2.30 -19.00 -2.67
N LEU A 252 2.77 -17.88 -2.09
CA LEU A 252 4.00 -17.19 -2.49
C LEU A 252 5.28 -18.04 -2.36
N ARG A 253 5.35 -18.95 -1.37
CA ARG A 253 6.46 -19.90 -1.24
C ARG A 253 6.44 -20.94 -2.36
N SER A 254 5.25 -21.47 -2.66
CA SER A 254 5.04 -22.54 -3.64
C SER A 254 5.16 -22.09 -5.10
N SER A 255 4.91 -20.81 -5.39
CA SER A 255 4.99 -20.25 -6.75
C SER A 255 6.43 -19.96 -7.17
N THR A 256 6.73 -20.13 -8.46
CA THR A 256 8.01 -19.69 -9.02
C THR A 256 8.00 -18.17 -9.18
N ALA A 257 9.05 -17.49 -8.72
CA ALA A 257 9.21 -16.06 -8.98
C ALA A 257 9.33 -15.83 -10.49
N LEU A 258 8.58 -14.86 -11.00
CA LEU A 258 8.64 -14.49 -12.40
C LEU A 258 9.87 -13.59 -12.64
N PRO A 259 10.63 -13.83 -13.73
CA PRO A 259 11.82 -13.05 -14.07
C PRO A 259 11.51 -11.61 -14.47
#